data_AF-A0A9P4J5J9-F1
#
_entry.id   AF-A0A9P4J5J9-F1
#
_cell.length_a   1.000
_cell.length_b   1.000
_cell.length_c   1.000
_cell.angle_alpha   90.00
_cell.angle_beta   90.00
_cell.angle_gamma   90.00
#
_symmetry.space_group_name_H-M   'P 1'
#
loop_
_entity.id
_entity.type
_entity.pdbx_description
1 polymer ?
#
loop_
_entity_poly.entity_id
_entity_poly.type
_entity_poly.pdbx_seq_one_letter_code
_entity_poly.pdbx_strand_id
1 'polypeptide(L)'
;MLNFKIFLLAALLLATKAFATKVQFLASYRLDPRSIVHVSGSAEYSDTDVDYIEHGIGDWSGYKYEARRTTLDKLVITNTRPVANQDAANTMLDNMIQLCNDYTGTG
;
A
#
# COMPACT_ATOMS: atom_id res chain seq x y z
N MET A 1 -45.50 -24.67 21.52
CA MET A 1 -45.01 -24.16 20.22
C MET A 1 -43.72 -23.39 20.48
N LEU A 2 -42.63 -23.90 19.93
CA LEU A 2 -41.25 -23.46 20.14
C LEU A 2 -41.05 -22.13 19.37
N ASN A 3 -41.01 -21.00 20.08
CA ASN A 3 -40.86 -19.69 19.45
C ASN A 3 -39.45 -19.57 18.87
N PHE A 4 -39.42 -19.38 17.55
CA PHE A 4 -38.27 -19.43 16.66
C PHE A 4 -37.21 -18.42 17.12
N LYS A 5 -36.19 -18.92 17.81
CA LYS A 5 -34.97 -18.19 18.15
C LYS A 5 -34.37 -17.61 16.87
N ILE A 6 -34.00 -16.32 16.93
CA ILE A 6 -32.63 -15.89 16.66
C ILE A 6 -32.07 -16.42 15.33
N PHE A 7 -32.47 -15.84 14.18
CA PHE A 7 -31.69 -16.07 12.94
C PHE A 7 -31.61 -14.88 11.98
N LEU A 8 -32.41 -13.83 12.13
CA LEU A 8 -32.28 -12.66 11.24
C LEU A 8 -31.22 -11.63 11.67
N LEU A 9 -30.57 -11.84 12.83
CA LEU A 9 -29.51 -10.94 13.29
C LEU A 9 -28.08 -11.43 12.96
N ALA A 10 -27.96 -12.58 12.28
CA ALA A 10 -26.68 -13.27 12.10
C ALA A 10 -26.18 -13.39 10.65
N ALA A 11 -26.84 -12.79 9.65
CA ALA A 11 -26.54 -13.13 8.24
C ALA A 11 -26.23 -11.97 7.28
N LEU A 12 -26.40 -10.69 7.64
CA LEU A 12 -26.24 -9.62 6.62
C LEU A 12 -25.63 -8.31 7.12
N LEU A 13 -24.97 -8.31 8.28
CA LEU A 13 -24.10 -7.20 8.68
C LEU A 13 -22.65 -7.60 8.42
N LEU A 14 -22.22 -7.31 7.20
CA LEU A 14 -20.83 -6.97 6.83
C LEU A 14 -19.73 -8.00 7.15
N ALA A 15 -19.98 -9.28 6.87
CA ALA A 15 -18.88 -10.13 6.41
C ALA A 15 -18.57 -9.82 4.92
N THR A 16 -18.49 -8.54 4.55
CA THR A 16 -17.66 -8.15 3.42
C THR A 16 -16.27 -8.54 3.87
N LYS A 17 -15.77 -9.68 3.38
CA LYS A 17 -14.33 -9.85 3.31
C LYS A 17 -13.87 -8.63 2.54
N ALA A 18 -13.37 -7.61 3.23
CA ALA A 18 -12.69 -6.51 2.59
C ALA A 18 -11.62 -7.21 1.76
N PHE A 19 -11.77 -7.16 0.44
CA PHE A 19 -10.75 -7.71 -0.44
C PHE A 19 -9.51 -6.88 -0.12
N ALA A 20 -8.55 -7.52 0.53
CA ALA A 20 -7.32 -6.90 0.91
C ALA A 20 -6.45 -6.95 -0.35
N THR A 21 -6.26 -5.79 -0.99
CA THR A 21 -5.43 -5.65 -2.16
C THR A 21 -3.99 -5.44 -1.74
N LYS A 22 -3.10 -6.24 -2.33
CA LYS A 22 -1.67 -6.19 -2.06
C LYS A 22 -1.05 -4.98 -2.77
N VAL A 23 -0.51 -4.06 -1.99
CA VAL A 23 0.31 -2.94 -2.46
C VAL A 23 1.78 -3.34 -2.38
N GLN A 24 2.51 -3.14 -3.47
CA GLN A 24 3.95 -3.35 -3.54
C GLN A 24 4.71 -2.03 -3.40
N PHE A 25 5.75 -2.03 -2.59
CA PHE A 25 6.62 -0.88 -2.38
C PHE A 25 7.99 -1.20 -2.97
N LEU A 26 8.52 -0.30 -3.80
CA LEU A 26 9.83 -0.44 -4.42
C LEU A 26 10.65 0.83 -4.18
N ALA A 27 11.72 0.71 -3.41
CA ALA A 27 12.69 1.79 -3.25
C ALA A 27 13.95 1.50 -4.06
N SER A 28 14.32 2.44 -4.91
CA SER A 28 15.42 2.34 -5.85
C SER A 28 16.63 3.07 -5.29
N TYR A 29 17.82 2.48 -5.39
CA TYR A 29 19.08 3.14 -5.09
C TYR A 29 20.10 2.93 -6.20
N ARG A 30 21.10 3.81 -6.23
CA ARG A 30 22.20 3.74 -7.18
C ARG A 30 23.35 2.94 -6.57
N LEU A 31 23.69 1.80 -7.16
CA LEU A 31 24.86 1.01 -6.75
C LEU A 31 26.15 1.62 -7.32
N ASP A 32 26.08 2.09 -8.56
CA ASP A 32 27.14 2.77 -9.28
C ASP A 32 26.53 3.73 -10.34
N PRO A 33 27.31 4.59 -11.02
CA PRO A 33 26.75 5.55 -11.98
C PRO A 33 25.88 4.95 -13.10
N ARG A 34 25.97 3.65 -13.38
CA ARG A 34 25.25 2.93 -14.44
C ARG A 34 24.23 1.91 -13.92
N SER A 35 24.16 1.68 -12.62
CA SER A 35 23.32 0.63 -12.02
C SER A 35 22.32 1.17 -11.00
N ILE A 36 21.04 0.88 -11.24
CA ILE A 36 19.95 1.11 -10.30
C ILE A 36 19.47 -0.25 -9.80
N VAL A 37 19.33 -0.37 -8.49
CA VAL A 37 18.87 -1.58 -7.80
C VAL A 37 17.64 -1.23 -6.97
N HIS A 38 16.76 -2.20 -6.75
CA HIS A 38 15.53 -2.03 -5.97
C HIS A 38 15.56 -2.88 -4.69
N VAL A 39 15.05 -2.32 -3.60
CA VAL A 39 14.57 -3.08 -2.45
C VAL A 39 13.04 -3.08 -2.48
N SER A 40 12.43 -4.16 -2.03
CA SER A 40 11.00 -4.41 -2.18
C SER A 40 10.33 -4.81 -0.89
N GLY A 41 9.06 -4.43 -0.75
CA GLY A 41 8.20 -4.77 0.37
C GLY A 41 6.74 -4.79 -0.08
N SER A 42 5.86 -5.21 0.82
CA SER A 42 4.42 -5.21 0.53
C SER A 42 3.59 -5.11 1.79
N ALA A 43 2.43 -4.48 1.67
CA ALA A 43 1.38 -4.49 2.68
C ALA A 43 0.02 -4.68 2.02
N GLU A 44 -0.98 -5.03 2.83
CA GLU A 44 -2.35 -5.27 2.38
C GLU A 44 -3.23 -4.10 2.85
N TYR A 45 -4.04 -3.58 1.93
CA TYR A 45 -4.95 -2.47 2.17
C TYR A 45 -6.33 -2.82 1.62
N SER A 46 -7.40 -2.19 2.12
CA SER A 46 -8.71 -2.34 1.48
C SER A 46 -8.70 -1.72 0.08
N ASP A 47 -9.58 -2.17 -0.81
CA ASP A 47 -9.68 -1.57 -2.16
C ASP A 47 -9.92 -0.05 -2.11
N THR A 48 -10.74 0.42 -1.17
CA THR A 48 -10.98 1.85 -0.95
C THR A 48 -9.70 2.60 -0.55
N ASP A 49 -8.88 1.99 0.30
CA ASP A 49 -7.60 2.57 0.71
C ASP A 49 -6.60 2.57 -0.45
N VAL A 50 -6.59 1.53 -1.29
CA VAL A 50 -5.72 1.46 -2.46
C VAL A 50 -6.03 2.58 -3.45
N ASP A 51 -7.31 2.85 -3.72
CA ASP A 51 -7.71 3.97 -4.57
C ASP A 51 -7.30 5.32 -3.95
N TYR A 52 -7.46 5.47 -2.64
CA TYR A 52 -7.06 6.68 -1.92
C TYR A 52 -5.53 6.91 -1.96
N ILE A 53 -4.76 5.84 -1.76
CA ILE A 53 -3.30 5.85 -1.84
C ILE A 53 -2.82 6.17 -3.27
N GLU A 54 -3.43 5.57 -4.29
CA GLU A 54 -3.06 5.80 -5.70
C GLU A 54 -3.09 7.29 -6.06
N HIS A 55 -4.13 7.98 -5.61
CA HIS A 55 -4.33 9.39 -5.92
C HIS A 55 -3.65 10.35 -4.92
N GLY A 56 -3.34 9.89 -3.70
CA GLY A 56 -2.82 10.75 -2.64
C GLY A 56 -1.31 10.68 -2.41
N ILE A 57 -0.65 9.54 -2.65
CA ILE A 57 0.75 9.31 -2.22
C ILE A 57 1.75 10.33 -2.79
N GLY A 58 1.48 10.84 -4.00
CA GLY A 58 2.26 11.90 -4.61
C GLY A 58 2.24 13.17 -3.77
N ASP A 59 1.05 13.65 -3.42
CA ASP A 59 0.88 14.89 -2.66
C ASP A 59 1.36 14.73 -1.20
N TRP A 60 1.03 13.61 -0.54
CA TRP A 60 1.43 13.34 0.86
C TRP A 60 2.95 13.32 1.04
N SER A 61 3.67 12.86 0.01
CA SER A 61 5.13 12.73 0.03
C SER A 61 5.85 13.96 -0.53
N GLY A 62 5.14 14.96 -1.06
CA GLY A 62 5.73 16.07 -1.80
C GLY A 62 6.43 15.60 -3.08
N TYR A 63 5.78 14.68 -3.81
CA TYR A 63 6.24 14.05 -5.05
C TYR A 63 7.54 13.26 -4.95
N LYS A 64 7.87 12.79 -3.74
CA LYS A 64 8.97 11.83 -3.54
C LYS A 64 8.59 10.44 -4.02
N TYR A 65 7.31 10.10 -3.96
CA TYR A 65 6.77 8.81 -4.34
C TYR A 65 5.73 8.94 -5.44
N GLU A 66 5.60 7.91 -6.27
CA GLU A 66 4.56 7.77 -7.27
C GLU A 66 3.88 6.41 -7.13
N ALA A 67 2.58 6.37 -7.41
CA ALA A 67 1.81 5.14 -7.48
C ALA A 67 1.47 4.80 -8.93
N ARG A 68 1.48 3.51 -9.25
CA ARG A 68 1.09 3.01 -10.56
C ARG A 68 0.37 1.68 -10.43
N ARG A 69 -0.79 1.54 -11.08
CA ARG A 69 -1.44 0.25 -11.27
C ARG A 69 -0.71 -0.60 -12.30
N THR A 70 -0.61 -1.88 -11.97
CA THR A 70 -0.12 -2.92 -12.88
C THR A 70 -1.30 -3.70 -13.44
N THR A 71 -1.03 -4.56 -14.44
CA THR A 71 -2.03 -5.37 -15.15
C THR A 71 -2.77 -6.40 -14.28
N LEU A 72 -2.39 -6.56 -13.01
CA LEU A 72 -3.00 -7.50 -12.05
C LEU A 72 -3.64 -6.76 -10.86
N ASP A 73 -4.08 -5.51 -11.07
CA ASP A 73 -4.70 -4.64 -10.06
C ASP A 73 -3.85 -4.42 -8.79
N LYS A 74 -2.55 -4.72 -8.86
CA LYS A 74 -1.60 -4.40 -7.81
C LYS A 74 -1.16 -2.96 -7.99
N LEU A 75 -1.28 -2.18 -6.93
CA LEU A 75 -0.67 -0.88 -6.82
C LEU A 75 0.81 -1.04 -6.51
N VAL A 76 1.67 -0.39 -7.29
CA VAL A 76 3.10 -0.32 -7.04
C VAL A 76 3.44 1.12 -6.69
N ILE A 77 4.08 1.32 -5.54
CA ILE A 77 4.56 2.62 -5.07
C ILE A 77 6.07 2.64 -5.18
N THR A 78 6.62 3.65 -5.83
CA THR A 78 8.06 3.78 -6.07
C THR A 78 8.57 5.17 -5.68
N ASN A 79 9.87 5.28 -5.40
CA ASN A 79 10.52 6.60 -5.31
C ASN A 79 10.81 7.16 -6.70
N THR A 80 10.50 8.43 -6.91
CA THR A 80 10.66 9.12 -8.21
C THR A 80 12.12 9.31 -8.62
N ARG A 81 13.05 9.22 -7.66
CA ARG A 81 14.51 9.32 -7.90
C ARG A 81 15.27 8.32 -7.04
N PRO A 82 16.25 7.58 -7.62
CA PRO A 82 17.09 6.67 -6.85
C PRO A 82 17.85 7.39 -5.74
N VAL A 83 17.91 6.77 -4.56
CA VAL A 83 18.70 7.25 -3.43
C VAL A 83 20.14 6.73 -3.48
N ALA A 84 20.99 7.24 -2.58
CA ALA A 84 22.43 7.05 -2.64
C ALA A 84 22.91 5.61 -2.38
N ASN A 85 22.18 4.85 -1.57
CA ASN A 85 22.58 3.52 -1.14
C ASN A 85 21.38 2.69 -0.68
N GLN A 86 21.63 1.41 -0.39
CA GLN A 86 20.61 0.45 0.03
C GLN A 86 19.94 0.83 1.36
N ASP A 87 20.69 1.37 2.34
CA ASP A 87 20.12 1.76 3.63
C ASP A 87 19.10 2.88 3.48
N ALA A 88 19.41 3.90 2.68
CA ALA A 88 18.45 4.95 2.35
C ALA A 88 17.21 4.41 1.61
N ALA A 89 17.37 3.35 0.81
CA ALA A 89 16.24 2.72 0.12
C ALA A 89 15.35 1.95 1.10
N ASN A 90 15.94 1.22 2.06
CA ASN A 90 15.20 0.56 3.12
C ASN A 90 14.43 1.58 3.97
N THR A 91 15.06 2.69 4.38
CA THR A 91 14.37 3.77 5.08
C THR A 91 13.24 4.38 4.24
N MET A 92 13.44 4.55 2.92
CA MET A 92 12.35 5.00 2.05
C MET A 92 11.18 4.02 2.00
N LEU A 93 11.47 2.72 1.99
CA LEU A 93 10.45 1.68 1.98
C LEU A 93 9.60 1.72 3.26
N ASP A 94 10.25 1.84 4.42
CA ASP A 94 9.56 2.01 5.71
C ASP A 94 8.72 3.30 5.71
N ASN A 95 9.26 4.39 5.19
CA ASN A 95 8.54 5.66 5.09
C ASN A 95 7.32 5.59 4.16
N MET A 96 7.38 4.85 3.04
CA MET A 96 6.23 4.66 2.16
C MET A 96 5.10 3.91 2.88
N ILE A 97 5.44 2.83 3.59
CA ILE A 97 4.47 2.02 4.34
C ILE A 97 3.85 2.85 5.47
N GLN A 98 4.68 3.54 6.25
CA GLN A 98 4.22 4.40 7.34
C GLN A 98 3.29 5.50 6.81
N LEU A 99 3.67 6.15 5.71
CA LEU A 99 2.87 7.21 5.12
C LEU A 99 1.50 6.70 4.64
N CYS A 100 1.45 5.52 4.02
CA CYS A 100 0.18 4.89 3.69
C CYS A 100 -0.65 4.66 4.95
N ASN A 101 -0.07 4.05 5.99
CA ASN A 101 -0.79 3.74 7.23
C ASN A 101 -1.31 4.99 7.96
N ASP A 102 -0.54 6.07 7.97
CA ASP A 102 -0.94 7.35 8.58
C ASP A 102 -2.19 7.95 7.91
N TYR A 103 -2.31 7.80 6.59
CA TYR A 103 -3.42 8.37 5.81
C TYR A 103 -4.62 7.41 5.66
N THR A 104 -4.43 6.10 5.79
CA THR A 104 -5.51 5.10 5.77
C THR A 104 -6.00 4.71 7.16
N GLY A 105 -5.27 5.10 8.23
CA GLY A 105 -5.60 4.75 9.60
C GLY A 105 -5.32 3.29 9.96
N THR A 106 -4.41 2.62 9.24
CA THR A 106 -4.04 1.20 9.43
C THR A 106 -2.80 1.01 10.31
N GLY A 107 -2.50 1.96 11.21
CA GLY A 107 -1.34 1.97 12.11
C GLY A 107 -1.54 1.25 13.44
#